data_AF-A0A9N9H6V3-F1
#
_entry.id   AF-A0A9N9H6V3-F1
#
_cell.length_a   1.000
_cell.length_b   1.000
_cell.length_c   1.000
_cell.angle_alpha   90.00
_cell.angle_beta   90.00
_cell.angle_gamma   90.00
#
_symmetry.space_group_name_H-M   'P 1'
#
loop_
_entity.id
_entity.type
_entity.pdbx_description
1 polymer ?
#
loop_
_entity_poly.entity_id
_entity_poly.type
_entity_poly.pdbx_seq_one_letter_code
_entity_poly.pdbx_strand_id
1 'polypeptide(L)'
;MLEVIEVTDVPPNTPDPKILDKWTQTDVKNHFRNQFVSKMRRYNITHYELESFLSQKLIGRDLLYVTFDVTYSFGMSYGSARRIFEEIERLKRMAIIKNISIISLIMRLPLFAKLRCLLE
;
A
#
# COMPACT_ATOMS: atom_id res chain seq x y z
N MET A 1 -15.14 -38.06 6.26
CA MET A 1 -14.03 -37.25 5.74
C MET A 1 -14.45 -35.80 5.93
N LEU A 2 -13.94 -35.14 6.96
CA LEU A 2 -14.33 -33.76 7.30
C LEU A 2 -13.48 -32.83 6.46
N GLU A 3 -14.13 -32.09 5.56
CA GLU A 3 -13.46 -31.06 4.77
C GLU A 3 -12.98 -29.96 5.70
N VAL A 4 -11.66 -29.78 5.76
CA VAL A 4 -11.03 -28.66 6.45
C VAL A 4 -11.34 -27.43 5.64
N ILE A 5 -12.33 -26.65 6.09
CA ILE A 5 -12.59 -25.31 5.57
C ILE A 5 -11.41 -24.45 6.01
N GLU A 6 -10.47 -24.19 5.11
CA GLU A 6 -9.48 -23.14 5.27
C GLU A 6 -10.21 -21.79 5.30
N VAL A 7 -10.59 -21.36 6.51
CA VAL A 7 -11.09 -20.02 6.75
C VAL A 7 -9.94 -19.05 6.51
N THR A 8 -9.81 -18.58 5.28
CA THR A 8 -9.00 -17.42 4.96
C THR A 8 -9.72 -16.20 5.54
N ASP A 9 -9.26 -15.74 6.71
CA ASP A 9 -9.69 -14.49 7.38
C ASP A 9 -9.26 -13.25 6.56
N VAL A 10 -9.67 -13.16 5.29
CA VAL A 10 -9.57 -11.95 4.49
C VAL A 10 -10.91 -11.26 4.61
N PRO A 11 -11.03 -10.14 5.36
CA PRO A 11 -12.29 -9.42 5.44
C PRO A 11 -12.78 -9.07 4.03
N PRO A 12 -14.07 -9.31 3.73
CA PRO A 12 -14.60 -9.49 2.37
C PRO A 12 -14.51 -8.28 1.44
N ASN A 13 -13.97 -7.15 1.90
CA ASN A 13 -13.93 -5.88 1.17
C ASN A 13 -12.54 -5.21 1.18
N THR A 14 -11.45 -5.95 1.34
CA THR A 14 -10.11 -5.34 1.21
C THR A 14 -9.77 -5.26 -0.29
N PRO A 15 -9.66 -4.05 -0.88
CA PRO A 15 -9.45 -3.90 -2.30
C PRO A 15 -8.06 -4.40 -2.71
N ASP A 16 -7.91 -4.83 -3.97
CA ASP A 16 -6.62 -5.34 -4.47
C ASP A 16 -5.57 -4.21 -4.43
N PRO A 17 -4.43 -4.38 -3.72
CA PRO A 17 -3.34 -3.41 -3.70
C PRO A 17 -2.77 -3.07 -5.09
N LYS A 18 -2.98 -3.92 -6.10
CA LYS A 18 -2.53 -3.67 -7.48
C LYS A 18 -3.25 -2.52 -8.18
N ILE A 19 -4.42 -2.11 -7.68
CA ILE A 19 -5.19 -0.97 -8.19
C ILE A 19 -5.22 0.18 -7.18
N LEU A 20 -4.13 0.35 -6.42
CA LEU A 20 -4.01 1.39 -5.39
C LEU A 20 -4.36 2.79 -5.91
N ASP A 21 -4.01 3.10 -7.15
CA ASP A 21 -4.34 4.37 -7.81
C ASP A 21 -5.86 4.65 -7.91
N LYS A 22 -6.68 3.59 -7.87
CA LYS A 22 -8.15 3.63 -7.95
C LYS A 22 -8.85 3.53 -6.61
N TRP A 23 -8.11 3.33 -5.50
CA TRP A 23 -8.75 3.22 -4.20
C TRP A 23 -9.39 4.54 -3.80
N THR A 24 -10.66 4.44 -3.41
CA THR A 24 -11.41 5.54 -2.81
C THR A 24 -10.97 5.79 -1.38
N GLN A 25 -11.44 6.88 -0.78
CA GLN A 25 -11.22 7.14 0.64
C GLN A 25 -11.76 6.01 1.53
N THR A 26 -12.90 5.41 1.15
CA THR A 26 -13.52 4.30 1.86
C THR A 26 -12.66 3.05 1.82
N ASP A 27 -12.06 2.77 0.67
CA ASP A 27 -11.14 1.65 0.46
C ASP A 27 -9.90 1.77 1.35
N VAL A 28 -9.28 2.95 1.38
CA VAL A 28 -8.15 3.26 2.27
C VAL A 28 -8.57 3.05 3.73
N LYS A 29 -9.69 3.64 4.15
CA LYS A 29 -10.18 3.50 5.53
C LYS A 29 -10.40 2.05 5.93
N ASN A 30 -11.08 1.28 5.08
CA ASN A 30 -11.37 -0.13 5.36
C ASN A 30 -10.09 -0.96 5.42
N HIS A 31 -9.15 -0.75 4.49
CA HIS A 31 -7.86 -1.44 4.50
C HIS A 31 -7.09 -1.21 5.79
N PHE A 32 -6.88 0.05 6.18
CA PHE A 32 -6.09 0.38 7.37
C PHE A 32 -6.80 -0.03 8.65
N ARG A 33 -8.13 0.08 8.74
CA ARG A 33 -8.89 -0.48 9.87
C ARG A 33 -8.73 -1.99 9.95
N ASN A 34 -8.91 -2.72 8.86
CA ASN A 34 -8.77 -4.18 8.87
C ASN A 34 -7.34 -4.62 9.23
N GLN A 35 -6.34 -3.93 8.69
CA GLN A 35 -4.93 -4.27 8.90
C GLN A 35 -4.48 -3.97 10.33
N PHE A 36 -4.91 -2.85 10.91
CA PHE A 36 -4.42 -2.40 12.20
C PHE A 36 -5.35 -2.77 13.36
N VAL A 37 -6.68 -2.76 13.20
CA VAL A 37 -7.62 -3.19 14.27
C VAL A 37 -7.38 -4.65 14.64
N SER A 38 -7.21 -5.55 13.66
CA SER A 38 -6.92 -6.97 13.92
C SER A 38 -5.53 -7.22 14.52
N LYS A 39 -4.60 -6.25 14.39
CA LYS A 39 -3.19 -6.39 14.78
C LYS A 39 -2.70 -5.27 15.72
N MET A 40 -3.58 -4.53 16.40
CA MET A 40 -3.21 -3.34 17.20
C MET A 40 -2.13 -3.66 18.24
N ARG A 41 -2.26 -4.82 18.93
CA ARG A 41 -1.27 -5.28 19.92
C ARG A 41 0.12 -5.54 19.33
N ARG A 42 0.21 -5.89 18.04
CA ARG A 42 1.49 -6.18 17.36
C ARG A 42 2.15 -4.91 16.82
N TYR A 43 1.37 -3.87 16.53
CA TYR A 43 1.90 -2.65 15.91
C TYR A 43 2.03 -1.47 16.87
N ASN A 44 1.52 -1.59 18.10
CA ASN A 44 1.57 -0.53 19.11
C ASN A 44 1.04 0.82 18.59
N ILE A 45 -0.01 0.77 17.76
CA ILE A 45 -0.73 1.95 17.26
C ILE A 45 -1.98 2.11 18.11
N THR A 46 -2.16 3.28 18.70
CA THR A 46 -3.39 3.56 19.46
C THR A 46 -4.57 3.81 18.52
N HIS A 47 -5.79 3.60 19.01
CA HIS A 47 -7.00 3.89 18.24
C HIS A 47 -7.06 5.36 17.80
N TYR A 48 -6.70 6.28 18.69
CA TYR A 48 -6.67 7.72 18.40
C TYR A 48 -5.68 8.08 17.29
N GLU A 49 -4.48 7.50 17.32
CA GLU A 49 -3.48 7.70 16.28
C GLU A 49 -4.00 7.19 14.93
N LEU A 50 -4.55 5.96 14.88
CA LEU A 50 -5.10 5.42 13.65
C LEU A 50 -6.22 6.32 13.09
N GLU A 51 -7.16 6.78 13.93
CA GLU A 51 -8.23 7.67 13.49
C GLU A 51 -7.70 9.05 13.06
N SER A 52 -6.61 9.55 13.67
CA SER A 52 -5.95 10.79 13.23
C SER A 52 -5.43 10.68 11.80
N PHE A 53 -4.80 9.56 11.45
CA PHE A 53 -4.42 9.25 10.07
C PHE A 53 -5.64 9.13 9.13
N LEU A 54 -6.68 8.39 9.53
CA LEU A 54 -7.87 8.19 8.70
C LEU A 54 -8.72 9.47 8.50
N SER A 55 -8.58 10.44 9.40
CA SER A 55 -9.24 11.75 9.31
C SER A 55 -8.72 12.61 8.15
N GLN A 56 -7.52 12.33 7.64
CA GLN A 56 -6.89 13.05 6.53
C GLN A 56 -7.56 12.83 5.17
N LYS A 57 -8.55 11.93 5.11
CA LYS A 57 -9.35 11.65 3.91
C LYS A 57 -8.55 11.26 2.66
N LEU A 58 -7.38 10.63 2.85
CA LEU A 58 -6.51 10.18 1.77
C LEU A 58 -7.23 9.19 0.85
N ILE A 59 -7.02 9.36 -0.45
CA ILE A 59 -7.35 8.36 -1.48
C ILE A 59 -6.09 7.58 -1.86
N GLY A 60 -6.23 6.47 -2.58
CA GLY A 60 -5.07 5.63 -2.88
C GLY A 60 -4.02 6.29 -3.77
N ARG A 61 -4.42 7.25 -4.62
CA ARG A 61 -3.47 8.10 -5.35
C ARG A 61 -2.56 8.88 -4.40
N ASP A 62 -3.08 9.40 -3.29
CA ASP A 62 -2.28 10.14 -2.32
C ASP A 62 -1.25 9.20 -1.67
N LEU A 63 -1.66 7.98 -1.34
CA LEU A 63 -0.78 6.96 -0.74
C LEU A 63 0.45 6.63 -1.60
N LEU A 64 0.39 6.82 -2.93
CA LEU A 64 1.55 6.66 -3.81
C LEU A 64 2.65 7.70 -3.56
N TYR A 65 2.28 8.89 -3.06
CA TYR A 65 3.18 10.03 -2.86
C TYR A 65 3.44 10.38 -1.40
N VAL A 66 2.67 9.81 -0.46
CA VAL A 66 2.87 10.02 0.97
C VAL A 66 4.28 9.59 1.38
N THR A 67 5.00 10.49 2.05
CA THR A 67 6.31 10.25 2.66
C THR A 67 6.16 9.93 4.15
N PHE A 68 7.26 9.47 4.76
CA PHE A 68 7.29 9.27 6.20
C PHE A 68 7.02 10.58 6.96
N ASP A 69 7.61 11.69 6.54
CA ASP A 69 7.44 13.00 7.21
C ASP A 69 5.98 13.47 7.18
N VAL A 70 5.30 13.27 6.04
CA VAL A 70 3.86 13.55 5.92
C VAL A 70 3.06 12.63 6.85
N THR A 71 3.43 11.37 6.97
CA THR A 71 2.76 10.43 7.89
C THR A 71 2.96 10.86 9.36
N TYR A 72 4.16 11.31 9.70
CA TYR A 72 4.50 11.75 11.05
C TYR A 72 3.84 13.08 11.44
N SER A 73 3.57 13.95 10.47
CA SER A 73 2.89 15.23 10.72
C SER A 73 1.41 15.10 11.09
N PHE A 74 0.82 13.90 10.99
CA PHE A 74 -0.58 13.63 11.38
C PHE A 74 -0.81 13.47 12.89
N GLY A 75 0.10 13.97 13.73
CA GLY A 75 -0.06 13.98 15.18
C GLY A 75 0.12 12.59 15.83
N MET A 76 0.90 11.72 15.21
CA MET A 76 1.16 10.36 15.68
C MET A 76 2.52 10.27 16.37
N SER A 77 2.71 9.29 17.25
CA SER A 77 4.06 8.96 17.71
C SER A 77 4.92 8.46 16.55
N TYR A 78 6.25 8.59 16.67
CA TYR A 78 7.19 8.14 15.65
C TYR A 78 7.02 6.65 15.32
N GLY A 79 6.79 5.82 16.34
CA GLY A 79 6.56 4.39 16.18
C GLY A 79 5.31 4.10 15.34
N SER A 80 4.20 4.76 15.67
CA SER A 80 2.93 4.59 14.95
C SER A 80 3.02 5.09 13.51
N ALA A 81 3.61 6.27 13.30
CA ALA A 81 3.85 6.81 11.96
C ALA A 81 4.69 5.85 11.10
N ARG A 82 5.73 5.24 11.69
CA ARG A 82 6.60 4.29 10.99
C ARG A 82 5.85 3.05 10.56
N ARG A 83 4.98 2.50 11.40
CA ARG A 83 4.18 1.31 11.05
C ARG A 83 3.15 1.57 9.95
N ILE A 84 2.49 2.72 10.00
CA ILE A 84 1.57 3.13 8.92
C ILE A 84 2.35 3.32 7.63
N PHE A 85 3.50 3.99 7.69
CA PHE A 85 4.34 4.20 6.52
C PHE A 85 4.88 2.90 5.93
N GLU A 86 5.30 1.93 6.75
CA GLU A 86 5.72 0.59 6.31
C GLU A 86 4.61 -0.13 5.53
N GLU A 87 3.36 0.00 5.97
CA GLU A 87 2.19 -0.55 5.27
C GLU A 87 1.92 0.20 3.94
N ILE A 88 2.03 1.52 3.93
CA ILE A 88 1.93 2.34 2.70
C ILE A 88 2.99 1.90 1.69
N GLU A 89 4.24 1.74 2.13
CA GLU A 89 5.36 1.28 1.29
C GLU A 89 5.13 -0.15 0.75
N ARG A 90 4.51 -1.03 1.55
CA ARG A 90 4.08 -2.36 1.09
C ARG A 90 3.05 -2.24 -0.04
N LEU A 91 2.04 -1.39 0.12
CA LEU A 91 1.01 -1.15 -0.90
C LEU A 91 1.62 -0.56 -2.18
N LYS A 92 2.52 0.42 -2.06
CA LYS A 92 3.25 1.00 -3.20
C LYS A 92 4.01 -0.06 -3.99
N ARG A 93 4.77 -0.94 -3.31
CA ARG A 93 5.51 -2.01 -3.97
C ARG A 93 4.57 -2.95 -4.73
N MET A 94 3.43 -3.30 -4.15
CA MET A 94 2.44 -4.15 -4.82
C MET A 94 1.81 -3.47 -6.05
N ALA A 95 1.60 -2.15 -6.00
CA ALA A 95 1.12 -1.37 -7.15
C ALA A 95 2.20 -1.23 -8.25
N ILE A 96 3.48 -1.02 -7.88
CA ILE A 96 4.60 -0.81 -8.80
C ILE A 96 4.96 -2.07 -9.60
N ILE A 97 4.63 -3.28 -9.13
CA ILE A 97 4.89 -4.53 -9.86
C ILE A 97 4.27 -4.52 -11.29
N LYS A 98 3.27 -3.67 -11.57
CA LYS A 98 2.77 -3.42 -12.94
C LYS A 98 3.65 -2.45 -13.76
N ASN A 99 4.29 -1.45 -13.14
CA ASN A 99 5.15 -0.49 -13.83
C ASN A 99 6.51 -1.08 -14.24
N ILE A 100 7.05 -2.05 -13.49
CA ILE A 100 8.24 -2.79 -13.94
C ILE A 100 7.90 -3.65 -15.16
N SER A 101 6.68 -4.19 -15.24
CA SER A 101 6.21 -4.88 -16.45
C SER A 101 6.23 -3.94 -17.66
N ILE A 102 5.81 -2.68 -17.50
CA ILE A 102 5.89 -1.65 -18.55
C ILE A 102 7.35 -1.31 -18.90
N ILE A 103 8.25 -1.12 -17.93
CA ILE A 103 9.67 -0.88 -18.21
C ILE A 103 10.29 -2.09 -18.92
N SER A 104 9.96 -3.33 -18.51
CA SER A 104 10.41 -4.55 -19.19
C SER A 104 9.85 -4.69 -20.60
N LEU A 105 8.63 -4.18 -20.84
CA LEU A 105 7.98 -4.17 -22.15
C LEU A 105 8.60 -3.10 -23.06
N ILE A 106 8.96 -1.94 -22.49
CA ILE A 106 9.68 -0.85 -23.18
C ILE A 106 11.12 -1.28 -23.53
N MET A 107 11.81 -2.00 -22.65
CA MET A 107 13.14 -2.57 -22.91
C MET A 107 13.12 -3.64 -24.02
N ARG A 108 11.95 -4.20 -24.36
CA ARG A 108 11.76 -5.12 -25.49
C ARG A 108 11.39 -4.41 -26.80
N LEU A 109 11.22 -3.09 -26.79
CA LEU A 109 10.97 -2.34 -28.01
C LEU A 109 12.28 -2.25 -28.84
N PRO A 110 12.20 -2.41 -30.17
CA PRO A 110 13.38 -2.39 -31.05
C PRO A 110 14.17 -1.06 -31.00
N LEU A 111 13.53 0.03 -30.54
CA LEU A 111 14.18 1.32 -30.27
C LEU A 111 15.23 1.24 -29.15
N PHE A 112 14.96 0.48 -28.08
CA PHE A 112 15.92 0.27 -26.98
C PHE A 112 17.01 -0.74 -27.34
N ALA A 113 16.71 -1.74 -28.17
CA ALA A 113 17.72 -2.64 -28.73
C ALA A 113 18.74 -1.88 -29.60
N LYS A 114 18.27 -0.91 -30.42
CA LYS A 114 19.15 -0.03 -31.20
C LYS A 114 20.04 0.87 -30.34
N LEU A 115 19.52 1.40 -29.23
CA LEU A 115 20.31 2.19 -28.27
C LEU A 115 21.40 1.35 -27.61
N ARG A 116 21.15 0.07 -27.33
CA ARG A 116 22.15 -0.85 -26.76
C ARG A 116 23.28 -1.15 -27.74
N CYS A 117 23.00 -1.32 -29.03
CA CYS A 117 24.03 -1.49 -30.07
C CYS A 117 24.86 -0.23 -30.35
N LEU A 118 24.46 0.94 -29.88
CA LEU A 118 25.23 2.20 -30.03
C LEU A 118 26.18 2.46 -28.84
N LEU A 119 26.10 1.64 -27.79
CA LEU A 119 26.92 1.73 -26.57
C LEU A 119 27.97 0.60 -26.47
N GLU A 120 28.00 -0.32 -27.43
CA GLU A 120 29.10 -1.26 -27.71
C GLU A 120 29.94 -0.72 -28.86
#